data_AF-A0A956T5L6-F1
#
_entry.id   AF-A0A956T5L6-F1
#
_cell.length_a   1.000
_cell.length_b   1.000
_cell.length_c   1.000
_cell.angle_alpha   90.00
_cell.angle_beta   90.00
_cell.angle_gamma   90.00
#
_symmetry.space_group_name_H-M   'P 1'
#
loop_
_entity.id
_entity.type
_entity.pdbx_description
1 polymer ?
#
loop_
_entity_poly.entity_id
_entity_poly.type
_entity_poly.pdbx_seq_one_letter_code
_entity_poly.pdbx_strand_id
1 'polypeptide(L)' 'LDMQGVAIRTGHHCAQPAIEHFGVPATSRASLAMYNTTEEIDTLAAAIRKAQEVLS' A
#
# COMPACT_ATOMS: atom_id res chain seq x y z
N LEU A 1 -6.19 -2.36 -5.10
CA LEU A 1 -5.26 -3.47 -4.75
C LEU A 1 -6.01 -4.70 -4.26
N ASP A 2 -7.03 -4.54 -3.41
CA ASP A 2 -7.86 -5.64 -2.88
C ASP A 2 -8.44 -6.57 -3.97
N MET A 3 -8.99 -6.02 -5.06
CA MET A 3 -9.45 -6.81 -6.23
C MET A 3 -8.35 -7.61 -6.94
N GLN A 4 -7.07 -7.40 -6.60
CA GLN A 4 -5.93 -8.17 -7.11
C GLN A 4 -5.39 -9.14 -6.04
N GLY A 5 -6.12 -9.37 -4.96
CA GLY A 5 -5.72 -10.25 -3.85
C GLY A 5 -4.70 -9.63 -2.90
N VAL A 6 -4.42 -8.32 -3.01
CA VAL A 6 -3.38 -7.64 -2.24
C VAL A 6 -4.01 -6.80 -1.12
N ALA A 7 -3.86 -7.27 0.11
CA ALA A 7 -4.33 -6.57 1.30
C ALA A 7 -3.30 -5.51 1.77
N ILE A 8 -3.74 -4.25 1.78
CA ILE A 8 -2.98 -3.12 2.35
C ILE A 8 -3.90 -2.28 3.24
N ARG A 9 -3.31 -1.40 4.07
CA ARG A 9 -4.07 -0.40 4.82
C ARG A 9 -3.87 0.97 4.20
N THR A 10 -4.93 1.77 4.16
CA THR A 10 -4.88 3.18 3.74
C THR A 10 -5.37 4.08 4.85
N GLY A 11 -4.87 5.32 4.92
CA GLY A 11 -5.34 6.35 5.83
C GLY A 11 -4.21 6.98 6.64
N HIS A 12 -4.55 7.51 7.82
CA HIS A 12 -3.58 8.14 8.72
C HIS A 12 -2.83 7.14 9.63
N HIS A 13 -3.21 5.86 9.61
CA HIS A 13 -2.58 4.78 10.39
C HIS A 13 -2.48 5.03 11.90
N CYS A 14 -3.44 5.76 12.48
CA CYS A 14 -3.38 6.25 13.87
C CYS A 14 -2.13 7.12 14.18
N ALA A 15 -1.50 7.67 13.15
CA ALA A 15 -0.28 8.47 13.20
C ALA A 15 -0.49 9.85 12.54
N GLN A 16 -1.61 10.50 12.85
CA GLN A 16 -2.02 11.80 12.28
C GLN A 16 -0.90 12.86 12.31
N PRO A 17 -0.14 13.07 13.42
CA PRO A 17 0.92 14.07 13.44
C PRO A 17 2.06 13.79 12.45
N ALA A 18 2.37 12.51 12.20
CA ALA A 18 3.42 12.14 11.24
C ALA A 18 2.95 12.37 9.80
N ILE A 19 1.69 12.03 9.51
CA ILE A 19 1.07 12.24 8.19
C ILE A 19 1.00 13.74 7.87
N GLU A 20 0.63 14.56 8.84
CA GLU A 20 0.65 16.03 8.73
C GLU A 20 2.05 16.58 8.50
N HIS A 21 3.06 16.05 9.21
CA HIS A 21 4.47 16.43 8.99
C HIS A 21 4.94 16.17 7.55
N PHE A 22 4.50 15.07 6.93
CA PHE A 22 4.81 14.76 5.53
C PHE A 22 3.91 15.51 4.51
N GLY A 23 2.92 16.29 4.96
CA GLY A 23 2.09 17.12 4.11
C GLY A 23 1.15 16.34 3.18
N VAL A 24 0.85 15.08 3.49
CA VAL A 24 -0.06 14.23 2.70
C VAL A 24 -1.34 13.94 3.48
N PRO A 25 -2.51 13.78 2.83
CA PRO A 25 -3.76 13.53 3.54
C PRO A 25 -3.87 12.09 4.08
N ALA A 26 -3.17 11.14 3.46
CA ALA A 26 -3.14 9.73 3.83
C ALA A 26 -1.99 9.02 3.09
N THR A 27 -1.62 7.84 3.58
CA THR A 27 -0.72 6.92 2.86
C THR A 27 -1.34 5.55 2.68
N SER A 28 -0.83 4.80 1.71
CA SER A 28 -1.04 3.36 1.56
C SER A 28 0.15 2.64 2.18
N ARG A 29 -0.09 1.62 3.01
CA ARG A 29 0.95 0.86 3.70
C ARG A 29 0.78 -0.65 3.50
N ALA A 30 1.78 -1.27 2.89
CA ALA A 30 2.00 -2.71 2.95
C ALA A 30 2.96 -3.02 4.13
N SER A 31 2.64 -4.02 4.94
CA SER A 31 3.46 -4.41 6.11
C SER A 31 3.88 -5.86 5.90
N LEU A 32 5.19 -6.13 5.88
CA LEU A 32 5.74 -7.47 5.68
C LEU A 32 6.05 -8.12 7.04
N ALA A 33 5.72 -9.40 7.16
CA ALA A 33 5.97 -10.27 8.31
C ALA A 33 6.84 -11.47 7.89
N MET A 34 7.24 -12.29 8.87
CA MET A 34 8.14 -13.44 8.65
C MET A 34 7.60 -14.51 7.67
N TYR A 35 6.28 -14.55 7.48
CA TYR A 35 5.62 -15.53 6.60
C TYR A 35 5.36 -14.99 5.19
N ASN A 36 5.73 -13.74 4.91
CA ASN A 36 5.60 -13.22 3.56
C ASN A 36 6.69 -13.74 2.62
N THR A 37 6.36 -13.86 1.34
CA THR A 37 7.27 -14.35 0.30
C THR A 37 7.65 -13.25 -0.68
N THR A 38 8.73 -13.47 -1.44
CA THR A 38 9.12 -12.57 -2.54
C THR A 38 8.06 -12.51 -3.64
N GLU A 39 7.36 -13.63 -3.89
CA GLU A 39 6.28 -13.71 -4.87
C GLU A 39 5.08 -12.82 -4.48
N GLU A 40 4.80 -12.67 -3.18
CA GLU A 40 3.78 -11.73 -2.69
C GLU A 40 4.22 -10.27 -2.89
N ILE A 41 5.51 -9.97 -2.78
CA ILE A 41 6.06 -8.64 -3.09
C ILE A 41 5.92 -8.33 -4.58
N ASP A 42 6.20 -9.31 -5.44
CA ASP A 42 6.01 -9.17 -6.89
C ASP A 42 4.53 -8.93 -7.25
N THR A 43 3.62 -9.65 -6.58
CA THR A 43 2.17 -9.47 -6.73
C THR A 43 1.74 -8.07 -6.29
N LEU A 44 2.26 -7.57 -5.15
CA LEU A 44 2.02 -6.19 -4.71
C LEU A 44 2.51 -5.17 -5.74
N ALA A 45 3.72 -5.35 -6.28
CA ALA A 45 4.30 -4.43 -7.25
C ALA A 45 3.49 -4.41 -8.57
N ALA A 46 3.08 -5.58 -9.07
CA ALA A 46 2.23 -5.68 -10.26
C ALA A 46 0.87 -5.00 -10.04
N ALA A 47 0.25 -5.21 -8.87
CA ALA A 47 -1.03 -4.59 -8.55
C ALA A 47 -0.93 -3.05 -8.43
N ILE A 48 0.19 -2.52 -7.92
CA ILE A 48 0.44 -1.06 -7.88
C ILE A 48 0.55 -0.50 -9.30
N ARG A 49 1.35 -1.13 -10.18
CA ARG A 49 1.51 -0.67 -11.58
C ARG A 49 0.17 -0.65 -12.31
N LYS A 50 -0.61 -1.72 -12.18
CA LYS A 50 -1.96 -1.79 -12.75
C LYS A 50 -2.88 -0.69 -12.21
N ALA A 51 -2.82 -0.39 -10.91
CA ALA A 51 -3.61 0.69 -10.34
C ALA A 51 -3.20 2.06 -10.90
N GLN A 52 -1.91 2.28 -11.18
CA GLN A 52 -1.43 3.50 -11.83
C GLN A 52 -1.95 3.60 -13.28
N GLU A 53 -1.93 2.52 -14.05
CA GLU A 53 -2.45 2.48 -15.43
C GLU A 53 -3.96 2.74 -15.51
N VAL A 54 -4.74 2.28 -14.53
CA VAL A 54 -6.19 2.49 -14.49
C VAL A 54 -6.55 3.93 -14.07
N LEU A 55 -5.68 4.59 -13.32
CA LEU A 55 -5.92 5.93 -12.75
C LEU A 55 -5.19 7.06 -13.49
N SER A 56 -4.34 6.73 -14.46
CA SER A 56 -3.72 7.67 -15.40
C SER A 56 -4.69 8.10 -16.48
#